data_AF-A0A521MTG0-F1
#
_entry.id   AF-A0A521MTG0-F1
#
_cell.length_a   1.000
_cell.length_b   1.000
_cell.length_c   1.000
_cell.angle_alpha   90.00
_cell.angle_beta   90.00
_cell.angle_gamma   90.00
#
_symmetry.space_group_name_H-M   'P 1'
#
loop_
_entity.id
_entity.type
_entity.pdbx_description
1 polymer ?
#
loop_
_entity_poly.entity_id
_entity_poly.type
_entity_poly.pdbx_seq_one_letter_code
_entity_poly.pdbx_strand_id
1 'polypeptide(L)'
;MRMTKFLAAAAIVAVAAAGLAGCASGSSDTPATPIGTNVIAPVTMEANDLQGATVDLVVGQVLNINTGDLAVDSYTGEVADASVATFVAGHKDDDVEFNPGVQALAAGKTDVTMTNSNGGIQPLSFTVVVSAK
;
A
#
# COMPACT_ATOMS: atom_id res chain seq x y z
N MET A 1 -15.27 38.85 70.37
CA MET A 1 -15.19 39.53 69.06
C MET A 1 -14.29 38.72 68.14
N ARG A 2 -14.86 38.09 67.11
CA ARG A 2 -14.37 37.98 65.73
C ARG A 2 -15.15 36.86 65.03
N MET A 3 -16.13 37.30 64.26
CA MET A 3 -16.90 36.51 63.31
C MET A 3 -16.02 36.16 62.13
N THR A 4 -16.11 34.93 61.63
CA THR A 4 -16.04 34.70 60.19
C THR A 4 -16.96 33.53 59.83
N LYS A 5 -18.00 33.86 59.07
CA LYS A 5 -18.99 32.95 58.49
C LYS A 5 -18.32 32.16 57.37
N PHE A 6 -18.59 30.86 57.23
CA PHE A 6 -18.80 30.29 55.90
C PHE A 6 -19.89 29.21 55.95
N LEU A 7 -20.89 29.45 55.11
CA LEU A 7 -22.09 28.68 54.89
C LEU A 7 -21.82 27.48 53.97
N ALA A 8 -22.74 26.51 54.09
CA ALA A 8 -23.24 25.63 53.03
C ALA A 8 -22.38 24.42 52.63
N ALA A 9 -22.70 23.28 53.24
CA ALA A 9 -22.62 21.98 52.58
C ALA A 9 -24.05 21.48 52.39
N ALA A 10 -24.65 21.80 51.23
CA ALA A 10 -25.92 21.24 50.80
C ALA A 10 -25.63 20.13 49.78
N ALA A 11 -26.16 18.95 50.08
CA ALA A 11 -26.02 17.70 49.35
C ALA A 11 -26.55 17.76 47.92
N ILE A 12 -25.88 17.04 47.00
CA ILE A 12 -26.55 16.44 45.83
C ILE A 12 -25.90 15.06 45.60
N VAL A 13 -26.57 14.02 46.10
CA VAL A 13 -26.39 12.62 45.69
C VAL A 13 -27.71 12.19 45.04
N ALA A 14 -27.60 11.36 44.01
CA ALA A 14 -28.65 10.85 43.11
C ALA A 14 -28.97 11.83 41.96
N VAL A 15 -28.95 11.44 40.69
CA VAL A 15 -29.53 10.23 40.11
C VAL A 15 -28.69 9.79 38.90
N ALA A 16 -28.15 8.57 38.94
CA ALA A 16 -27.61 7.88 37.79
C ALA A 16 -28.60 6.80 37.38
N ALA A 17 -29.49 7.08 36.42
CA ALA A 17 -30.22 6.08 35.65
C ALA A 17 -31.23 6.78 34.73
N ALA A 18 -30.84 7.01 33.47
CA ALA A 18 -31.69 6.98 32.26
C ALA A 18 -31.00 7.77 31.14
N GLY A 19 -30.22 7.11 30.29
CA GLY A 19 -29.56 7.78 29.17
C GLY A 19 -29.09 6.91 28.01
N LEU A 20 -29.48 5.63 27.93
CA LEU A 20 -29.05 4.73 26.84
C LEU A 20 -30.06 4.55 25.70
N ALA A 21 -31.09 5.39 25.59
CA ALA A 21 -32.02 5.35 24.47
C ALA A 21 -31.91 6.65 23.67
N GLY A 22 -30.92 6.76 22.77
CA GLY A 22 -30.69 8.04 22.08
C GLY A 22 -29.89 8.09 20.78
N CYS A 23 -29.36 6.98 20.25
CA CYS A 23 -28.62 7.03 18.96
C CYS A 23 -29.08 6.00 17.92
N ALA A 24 -30.32 5.51 18.01
CA ALA A 24 -31.01 4.98 16.83
C ALA A 24 -31.58 6.14 16.00
N SER A 25 -30.72 7.10 15.64
CA SER A 25 -31.04 8.14 14.68
C SER A 25 -30.60 7.60 13.33
N GLY A 26 -31.58 7.25 12.50
CA GLY A 26 -31.37 6.65 11.20
C GLY A 26 -30.38 7.43 10.35
N SER A 27 -29.27 6.78 10.02
CA SER A 27 -28.48 7.16 8.87
C SER A 27 -29.26 6.74 7.64
N SER A 28 -30.00 7.68 7.08
CA SER A 28 -30.57 7.56 5.75
C SER A 28 -29.48 7.11 4.77
N ASP A 29 -29.75 5.97 4.14
CA ASP A 29 -29.05 5.40 3.00
C ASP A 29 -28.83 6.45 1.91
N THR A 30 -27.68 7.11 1.93
CA THR A 30 -27.01 7.45 0.67
C THR A 30 -25.89 6.44 0.52
N PRO A 31 -26.00 5.46 -0.40
CA PRO A 31 -24.84 4.66 -0.76
C PRO A 31 -23.75 5.64 -1.20
N ALA A 32 -22.69 5.78 -0.41
CA ALA A 32 -21.52 6.51 -0.84
C ALA A 32 -20.95 5.74 -2.04
N THR A 33 -21.07 6.30 -3.24
CA THR A 33 -20.43 5.75 -4.43
C THR A 33 -18.93 5.71 -4.16
N PRO A 34 -18.26 4.54 -4.21
CA PRO A 34 -16.83 4.47 -4.00
C PRO A 34 -16.12 5.39 -4.99
N ILE A 35 -15.35 6.36 -4.48
CA ILE A 35 -14.55 7.28 -5.29
C ILE A 35 -13.29 6.53 -5.72
N GLY A 36 -13.41 5.57 -6.66
CA GLY A 36 -12.28 4.72 -7.06
C GLY A 36 -12.61 3.42 -7.79
N THR A 37 -13.70 3.36 -8.55
CA THR A 37 -14.20 2.10 -9.14
C THR A 37 -13.34 1.50 -10.26
N ASN A 38 -12.19 2.09 -10.59
CA ASN A 38 -11.33 1.62 -11.69
C ASN A 38 -9.83 1.68 -11.38
N VAL A 39 -9.43 1.52 -10.12
CA VAL A 39 -8.01 1.45 -9.73
C VAL A 39 -7.62 -0.02 -9.58
N ILE A 40 -6.54 -0.42 -10.26
CA ILE A 40 -5.97 -1.76 -10.12
C ILE A 40 -4.92 -1.70 -9.01
N ALA A 41 -5.10 -2.52 -7.97
CA ALA A 41 -4.12 -2.59 -6.89
C ALA A 41 -2.79 -3.18 -7.39
N PRO A 42 -1.64 -2.61 -7.02
CA PRO A 42 -0.35 -3.22 -7.32
C PRO A 42 -0.19 -4.58 -6.65
N VAL A 43 0.56 -5.48 -7.29
CA VAL A 43 1.11 -6.67 -6.62
C VAL A 43 2.40 -6.25 -5.95
N THR A 44 2.59 -6.55 -4.67
CA THR A 44 3.87 -6.29 -3.98
C THR A 44 4.56 -7.61 -3.67
N MET A 45 5.84 -7.73 -4.00
CA MET A 45 6.68 -8.89 -3.69
C MET A 45 8.05 -8.45 -3.21
N GLU A 46 8.68 -9.28 -2.37
CA GLU A 46 10.06 -9.11 -1.96
C GLU A 46 11.02 -9.51 -3.09
N ALA A 47 12.10 -8.76 -3.31
CA ALA A 47 13.09 -9.07 -4.33
C ALA A 47 13.67 -10.49 -4.17
N ASN A 48 13.81 -10.98 -2.93
CA ASN A 48 14.31 -12.31 -2.64
C ASN A 48 13.36 -13.44 -3.04
N ASP A 49 12.06 -13.15 -3.14
CA ASP A 49 11.02 -14.13 -3.51
C ASP A 49 10.84 -14.25 -5.03
N LEU A 50 11.45 -13.34 -5.80
CA LEU A 50 11.28 -13.30 -7.24
C LEU A 50 12.17 -14.29 -7.98
N GLN A 51 13.28 -14.77 -7.40
CA GLN A 51 14.21 -15.62 -8.14
C GLN A 51 13.54 -16.89 -8.69
N GLY A 52 13.44 -16.99 -10.02
CA GLY A 52 12.77 -18.08 -10.73
C GLY A 52 11.25 -18.08 -10.63
N ALA A 53 10.64 -17.05 -10.04
CA ALA A 53 9.20 -16.94 -9.89
C ALA A 53 8.51 -16.63 -11.23
N THR A 54 7.23 -17.00 -11.32
CA THR A 54 6.32 -16.48 -12.33
C THR A 54 5.31 -15.56 -11.64
N VAL A 55 5.23 -14.32 -12.10
CA VAL A 55 4.33 -13.30 -11.55
C VAL A 55 3.21 -13.08 -12.55
N ASP A 56 1.98 -13.33 -12.11
CA ASP A 56 0.78 -13.08 -12.89
C ASP A 56 0.27 -11.65 -12.64
N LEU A 57 0.10 -10.90 -13.73
CA LEU A 57 -0.43 -9.52 -13.72
C LEU A 57 -1.59 -9.40 -14.71
N VAL A 58 -2.40 -8.34 -14.54
CA VAL A 58 -3.34 -7.87 -15.57
C VAL A 58 -2.81 -6.62 -16.26
N VAL A 59 -3.23 -6.35 -17.50
CA VAL A 59 -2.87 -5.13 -18.23
C VAL A 59 -3.18 -3.88 -17.38
N GLY A 60 -2.16 -3.02 -17.22
CA GLY A 60 -2.22 -1.81 -16.40
C GLY A 60 -1.88 -2.00 -14.92
N GLN A 61 -1.64 -3.23 -14.47
CA GLN A 61 -1.15 -3.51 -13.12
C GLN A 61 0.36 -3.29 -13.03
N VAL A 62 0.82 -2.95 -11.82
CA VAL A 62 2.24 -2.80 -11.51
C VAL A 62 2.63 -3.87 -10.49
N LEU A 63 3.76 -4.53 -10.74
CA LEU A 63 4.52 -5.24 -9.71
C LEU A 63 5.42 -4.22 -9.00
N ASN A 64 5.16 -3.99 -7.73
CA ASN A 64 5.96 -3.18 -6.81
C ASN A 64 6.96 -4.10 -6.08
N ILE A 65 8.25 -3.88 -6.25
CA ILE A 65 9.27 -4.79 -5.74
C ILE A 65 9.90 -4.19 -4.49
N ASN A 66 9.64 -4.78 -3.33
CA ASN A 66 10.31 -4.40 -2.10
C ASN A 66 11.76 -4.91 -2.13
N THR A 67 12.71 -3.99 -1.95
CA THR A 67 14.15 -4.28 -1.99
C THR A 67 14.71 -4.69 -0.63
N GLY A 68 13.87 -4.70 0.41
CA GLY A 68 14.28 -4.99 1.79
C GLY A 68 15.31 -3.95 2.27
N ASP A 69 16.44 -4.42 2.78
CA ASP A 69 17.51 -3.55 3.29
C ASP A 69 18.39 -2.94 2.18
N LEU A 70 18.19 -3.32 0.91
CA LEU A 70 18.94 -2.79 -0.21
C LEU A 70 18.28 -1.50 -0.72
N ALA A 71 19.11 -0.55 -1.14
CA ALA A 71 18.61 0.75 -1.61
C ALA A 71 17.71 0.61 -2.85
N VAL A 72 16.59 1.33 -2.86
CA VAL A 72 15.58 1.25 -3.94
C VAL A 72 16.12 1.63 -5.32
N ASP A 73 17.14 2.49 -5.37
CA ASP A 73 17.80 3.00 -6.57
C ASP A 73 19.01 2.17 -7.02
N SER A 74 19.35 1.09 -6.31
CA SER A 74 20.52 0.28 -6.63
C SER A 74 20.27 -0.78 -7.71
N TYR A 75 18.99 -1.02 -8.03
CA TYR A 75 18.56 -1.99 -9.02
C TYR A 75 18.38 -1.39 -10.41
N THR A 76 18.91 -2.09 -11.41
CA THR A 76 18.56 -1.89 -12.82
C THR A 76 17.89 -3.13 -13.36
N GLY A 77 17.01 -2.99 -14.35
CA GLY A 77 16.25 -4.11 -14.89
C GLY A 77 16.11 -4.05 -16.41
N GLU A 78 16.08 -5.23 -17.01
CA GLU A 78 15.86 -5.48 -18.42
C GLU A 78 14.63 -6.39 -18.58
N VAL A 79 13.75 -6.03 -19.51
CA VAL A 79 12.58 -6.83 -19.88
C VAL A 79 12.79 -7.33 -21.30
N ALA A 80 12.73 -8.64 -21.50
CA ALA A 80 13.02 -9.26 -22.80
C ALA A 80 12.06 -8.81 -23.91
N ASP A 81 10.77 -8.61 -23.59
CA ASP A 81 9.76 -8.07 -24.49
C ASP A 81 9.14 -6.80 -23.91
N ALA A 82 9.67 -5.65 -24.34
CA ALA A 82 9.20 -4.33 -23.93
C ALA A 82 7.78 -3.98 -24.42
N SER A 83 7.17 -4.79 -25.31
CA SER A 83 5.77 -4.62 -25.70
C SER A 83 4.80 -5.22 -24.68
N VAL A 84 5.24 -6.18 -23.88
CA VAL A 84 4.44 -6.87 -22.84
C VAL A 84 4.55 -6.15 -21.50
N ALA A 85 5.74 -5.75 -21.09
CA ALA A 85 5.98 -5.08 -19.82
C ALA A 85 7.17 -4.11 -19.89
N THR A 86 7.29 -3.22 -18.91
CA THR A 86 8.42 -2.30 -18.78
C THR A 86 8.95 -2.27 -17.36
N PHE A 87 10.27 -2.26 -17.20
CA PHE A 87 10.90 -2.07 -15.89
C PHE A 87 10.90 -0.59 -15.53
N VAL A 88 10.52 -0.31 -14.27
CA VAL A 88 10.56 1.04 -13.69
C VAL A 88 11.61 1.02 -12.59
N ALA A 89 12.65 1.83 -12.75
CA ALA A 89 13.69 1.95 -11.75
C ALA A 89 13.16 2.62 -10.48
N GLY A 90 13.60 2.13 -9.32
CA GLY A 90 13.38 2.80 -8.06
C GLY A 90 14.23 4.06 -7.96
N HIS A 91 13.81 4.98 -7.11
CA HIS A 91 14.51 6.24 -6.89
C HIS A 91 14.14 6.83 -5.53
N LYS A 92 14.86 7.87 -5.12
CA LYS A 92 14.53 8.68 -3.95
C LYS A 92 14.22 10.10 -4.39
N ASP A 93 13.22 10.71 -3.76
CA ASP A 93 12.87 12.11 -3.90
C ASP A 93 12.77 12.70 -2.48
N ASP A 94 13.75 13.52 -2.11
CA ASP A 94 13.99 13.97 -0.73
C ASP A 94 13.98 12.79 0.28
N ASP A 95 13.02 12.79 1.22
CA ASP A 95 12.86 11.77 2.27
C ASP A 95 11.88 10.65 1.85
N VAL A 96 11.46 10.60 0.59
CA VAL A 96 10.54 9.59 0.06
C VAL A 96 11.28 8.60 -0.84
N GLU A 97 11.08 7.31 -0.58
CA GLU A 97 11.63 6.24 -1.38
C GLU A 97 10.55 5.61 -2.26
N PHE A 98 10.90 5.39 -3.53
CA PHE A 98 10.07 4.72 -4.52
C PHE A 98 10.74 3.42 -4.93
N ASN A 99 10.04 2.32 -4.66
CA ASN A 99 10.50 0.99 -5.02
C ASN A 99 10.61 0.81 -6.54
N PRO A 100 11.55 -0.02 -7.01
CA PRO A 100 11.56 -0.49 -8.39
C PRO A 100 10.34 -1.37 -8.67
N GLY A 101 10.04 -1.57 -9.95
CA GLY A 101 8.90 -2.39 -10.34
C GLY A 101 8.86 -2.78 -11.80
N VAL A 102 7.80 -3.50 -12.16
CA VAL A 102 7.47 -3.87 -13.54
C VAL A 102 6.03 -3.48 -13.83
N GLN A 103 5.80 -2.68 -14.87
CA GLN A 103 4.48 -2.29 -15.33
C GLN A 103 4.03 -3.20 -16.47
N ALA A 104 2.82 -3.77 -16.36
CA ALA A 104 2.21 -4.60 -17.38
C ALA A 104 1.52 -3.75 -18.47
N LEU A 105 1.93 -3.91 -19.72
CA LEU A 105 1.50 -3.08 -20.86
C LEU A 105 0.49 -3.79 -21.76
N ALA A 106 0.74 -5.05 -22.10
CA ALA A 106 -0.10 -5.85 -22.98
C ALA A 106 -0.10 -7.31 -22.56
N ALA A 107 -1.16 -8.05 -22.92
CA ALA A 107 -1.25 -9.47 -22.64
C ALA A 107 -0.11 -10.24 -23.34
N GLY A 108 0.54 -11.15 -22.63
CA GLY A 108 1.72 -11.85 -23.11
C GLY A 108 2.56 -12.43 -21.98
N LYS A 109 3.76 -12.89 -22.32
CA LYS A 109 4.73 -13.44 -21.36
C LYS A 109 6.11 -12.88 -21.70
N THR A 110 6.82 -12.40 -20.69
CA THR A 110 8.19 -11.89 -20.85
C THR A 110 9.03 -12.25 -19.63
N ASP A 111 10.32 -12.47 -19.85
CA ASP A 111 11.29 -12.58 -18.77
C ASP A 111 11.80 -11.20 -18.37
N VAL A 112 12.13 -11.06 -17.09
CA VAL A 112 12.70 -9.88 -16.47
C VAL A 112 13.99 -10.28 -15.76
N THR A 113 15.05 -9.53 -15.99
CA THR A 113 16.32 -9.68 -15.30
C THR A 113 16.70 -8.39 -14.60
N MET A 114 17.02 -8.46 -13.31
CA MET A 114 17.47 -7.34 -12.50
C MET A 114 18.90 -7.57 -12.00
N THR A 115 19.68 -6.50 -11.99
CA THR A 115 21.02 -6.48 -11.40
C THR A 115 21.09 -5.41 -10.32
N ASN A 116 21.91 -5.64 -9.30
CA ASN A 116 22.01 -4.75 -8.15
C ASN A 116 23.47 -4.34 -7.92
N SER A 117 23.74 -3.05 -7.76
CA SER A 117 25.10 -2.59 -7.45
C SER A 117 25.55 -2.84 -5.99
N ASN A 118 24.60 -3.14 -5.09
CA ASN A 118 24.80 -3.22 -3.64
C ASN A 118 24.81 -4.65 -3.07
N GLY A 119 24.80 -5.69 -3.91
CA GLY A 119 24.85 -7.11 -3.51
C GLY A 119 23.55 -7.89 -3.77
N GLY A 120 23.26 -8.91 -2.97
CA GLY A 120 22.06 -9.76 -3.10
C GLY A 120 22.14 -10.83 -4.20
N ILE A 121 20.98 -11.37 -4.61
CA ILE A 121 20.84 -12.34 -5.70
C ILE A 121 21.18 -11.66 -7.03
N GLN A 122 22.15 -12.21 -7.78
CA GLN A 122 22.60 -11.64 -9.04
C GLN A 122 23.02 -12.68 -10.10
N PRO A 123 22.49 -12.59 -11.33
CA PRO A 123 21.31 -11.80 -11.69
C PRO A 123 20.04 -12.32 -10.97
N LEU A 124 19.14 -11.42 -10.61
CA LEU A 124 17.78 -11.79 -10.18
C LEU A 124 16.93 -11.96 -11.45
N SER A 125 16.40 -13.15 -11.70
CA SER A 125 15.60 -13.41 -12.92
C SER A 125 14.25 -14.03 -12.60
N PHE A 126 13.21 -13.53 -13.25
CA PHE A 126 11.83 -14.00 -13.08
C PHE A 126 11.02 -13.79 -14.35
N THR A 127 9.85 -14.41 -14.40
CA THR A 127 8.94 -14.33 -15.54
C THR A 127 7.71 -13.54 -15.15
N VAL A 128 7.23 -12.67 -16.04
CA VAL A 128 5.94 -11.98 -15.93
C VAL A 128 4.98 -12.54 -16.99
N VAL A 129 3.79 -12.92 -16.55
CA VAL A 129 2.66 -13.29 -17.41
C VAL A 129 1.59 -12.23 -17.26
N VAL A 130 1.21 -11.60 -18.35
CA VAL A 130 0.19 -10.55 -18.38
C VAL A 130 -1.06 -11.08 -19.06
N SER A 131 -2.20 -10.95 -18.36
CA SER A 131 -3.53 -11.27 -18.86
C SER A 131 -4.33 -10.02 -19.18
N ALA A 132 -5.38 -10.15 -19.99
CA ALA A 132 -6.31 -9.06 -20.25
C ALA A 132 -7.05 -8.64 -18.96
N LYS A 133 -7.47 -7.37 -18.91
CA LYS A 133 -8.26 -6.81 -17.80
C LYS A 133 -9.71 -7.28 -17.82
#